data_AF-A0A917TRF2-F1
#
_entry.id   AF-A0A917TRF2-F1
#
_cell.length_a   1.000
_cell.length_b   1.000
_cell.length_c   1.000
_cell.angle_alpha   90.00
_cell.angle_beta   90.00
_cell.angle_gamma   90.00
#
_symmetry.space_group_name_H-M   'P 1'
#
loop_
_entity.id
_entity.type
_entity.pdbx_description
1 polymer ?
#
loop_
_entity_poly.entity_id
_entity_poly.type
_entity_poly.pdbx_seq_one_letter_code
_entity_poly.pdbx_strand_id
1 'polypeptide(L)'
;MLLLPHTGPEEALRLAIRLADEVRAREFPGTPPLHLSISLGVASSPADGADAEALVAAADRRNYLAKRRGRGQAVGDTSRRPPRTGRRGCGSATASSPSRRSS
;
A
#
# COMPACT_ATOMS: atom_id res chain seq x y z
N MET A 1 -4.24 -5.34 13.28
CA MET A 1 -3.65 -4.43 12.28
C MET A 1 -2.14 -4.63 12.29
N LEU A 2 -1.50 -4.58 11.12
CA LEU A 2 -0.04 -4.72 10.96
C LEU A 2 0.46 -3.52 10.15
N LEU A 3 1.53 -2.88 10.59
CA LEU A 3 2.18 -1.77 9.89
C LEU A 3 3.52 -2.24 9.33
N LEU A 4 3.79 -1.90 8.07
CA LEU A 4 4.97 -2.34 7.33
C LEU A 4 5.75 -1.11 6.84
N PRO A 5 6.71 -0.59 7.63
CA PRO A 5 7.56 0.52 7.21
C PRO A 5 8.35 0.16 5.95
N HIS A 6 8.58 1.15 5.09
CA HIS A 6 9.42 1.01 3.88
C HIS A 6 9.03 -0.14 2.94
N THR A 7 7.77 -0.60 2.99
CA THR A 7 7.28 -1.73 2.22
C THR A 7 6.36 -1.25 1.11
N GLY A 8 6.62 -1.69 -0.13
CA GLY A 8 5.78 -1.35 -1.28
C GLY A 8 4.43 -2.10 -1.29
N PRO A 9 3.43 -1.62 -2.05
CA PRO A 9 2.09 -2.22 -2.08
C PRO A 9 2.07 -3.68 -2.53
N GLU A 10 2.88 -4.02 -3.54
CA GLU A 10 2.97 -5.41 -4.02
C GLU A 10 3.59 -6.35 -2.99
N GLU A 11 4.63 -5.90 -2.28
CA GLU A 11 5.30 -6.68 -1.26
C GLU A 11 4.41 -6.88 -0.02
N ALA A 12 3.75 -5.81 0.41
CA ALA A 12 2.75 -5.86 1.48
C ALA A 12 1.61 -6.84 1.13
N LEU A 13 1.12 -6.82 -0.12
CA LEU A 13 0.10 -7.76 -0.56
C LEU A 13 0.62 -9.21 -0.60
N ARG A 14 1.83 -9.45 -1.12
CA ARG A 14 2.43 -10.80 -1.09
C ARG A 14 2.57 -11.34 0.32
N LEU A 15 2.99 -10.50 1.28
CA LEU A 15 3.05 -10.89 2.68
C LEU A 15 1.66 -11.23 3.24
N ALA A 16 0.65 -10.40 2.95
CA ALA A 16 -0.71 -10.64 3.39
C ALA A 16 -1.30 -11.95 2.83
N ILE A 17 -1.06 -12.25 1.55
CA ILE A 17 -1.47 -13.51 0.93
C ILE A 17 -0.82 -14.70 1.65
N ARG A 18 0.51 -14.65 1.83
CA ARG A 18 1.24 -15.70 2.56
C ARG A 18 0.68 -15.92 3.97
N LEU A 19 0.39 -14.85 4.71
CA LEU A 19 -0.21 -14.97 6.04
C LEU A 19 -1.59 -15.64 6.01
N ALA A 20 -2.43 -15.30 5.04
CA ALA A 20 -3.74 -15.92 4.88
C ALA A 20 -3.64 -17.42 4.57
N ASP A 21 -2.71 -17.80 3.69
CA ASP A 21 -2.45 -19.19 3.31
C ASP A 21 -1.89 -20.01 4.48
N GLU A 22 -0.90 -19.48 5.21
CA GLU A 22 -0.31 -20.14 6.38
C GLU A 22 -1.34 -20.37 7.49
N VAL A 23 -2.21 -19.38 7.76
CA VAL A 23 -3.29 -19.55 8.74
C VAL A 23 -4.29 -20.61 8.28
N ARG A 24 -4.64 -20.62 6.99
CA ARG A 24 -5.59 -21.59 6.44
C ARG A 24 -5.06 -23.01 6.47
N ALA A 25 -3.76 -23.19 6.22
CA ALA A 25 -3.10 -24.49 6.23
C ALA A 25 -2.90 -25.06 7.64
N ARG A 26 -2.97 -24.21 8.67
CA ARG A 26 -2.70 -24.61 10.05
C ARG A 26 -3.94 -25.20 10.73
N GLU A 27 -3.76 -26.34 11.37
CA GLU A 27 -4.70 -26.85 12.37
C GLU A 27 -4.45 -26.16 13.71
N PHE A 28 -5.52 -25.63 14.30
CA PHE A 28 -5.49 -25.02 15.61
C PHE A 28 -5.98 -26.02 16.67
N PRO A 29 -5.32 -26.08 17.85
CA PRO A 29 -5.73 -26.97 18.92
C PRO A 29 -7.21 -26.79 19.30
N GLY A 30 -7.92 -27.91 19.45
CA GLY A 30 -9.34 -27.99 19.80
C GLY A 30 -9.84 -29.44 19.69
N THR A 31 -11.04 -29.72 20.21
CA THR A 31 -11.69 -31.02 20.08
C THR A 31 -13.10 -30.82 19.51
N PRO A 32 -13.33 -31.05 18.19
CA PRO A 32 -12.35 -31.44 17.16
C PRO A 32 -11.36 -30.31 16.81
N PRO A 33 -10.25 -30.61 16.10
CA PRO A 33 -9.30 -29.60 15.61
C PRO A 33 -10.00 -28.52 14.77
N LEU A 34 -9.54 -27.28 14.90
CA LEU A 34 -10.15 -26.13 14.22
C LEU A 34 -9.33 -25.71 13.01
N HIS A 35 -10.02 -25.47 11.89
CA HIS A 35 -9.46 -24.76 10.76
C HIS A 35 -9.99 -23.33 10.74
N LEU A 36 -9.07 -22.38 10.78
CA LEU A 36 -9.40 -20.96 10.76
C LEU A 36 -8.98 -20.34 9.44
N SER A 37 -9.60 -19.21 9.10
CA SER A 37 -9.18 -18.38 7.99
C SER A 37 -9.19 -16.92 8.40
N ILE A 38 -8.32 -16.12 7.80
CA ILE A 38 -8.27 -14.68 8.00
C ILE A 38 -8.57 -13.95 6.70
N SER A 39 -9.24 -12.81 6.81
CA SER A 39 -9.45 -11.88 5.70
C SER A 39 -8.63 -10.63 5.97
N LEU A 40 -7.90 -10.16 4.96
CA LEU A 40 -6.96 -9.06 5.10
C LEU A 40 -7.24 -8.00 4.03
N GLY A 41 -7.28 -6.74 4.45
CA GLY A 41 -7.25 -5.58 3.55
C GLY A 41 -5.90 -4.90 3.63
N VAL A 42 -5.29 -4.64 2.49
CA VAL A 42 -3.96 -4.02 2.39
C VAL A 42 -4.10 -2.61 1.83
N ALA A 43 -3.46 -1.64 2.49
CA ALA A 43 -3.37 -0.27 2.03
C ALA A 43 -1.92 0.24 2.12
N SER A 44 -1.56 1.19 1.25
CA SER A 44 -0.20 1.74 1.19
C SER A 44 -0.22 3.24 0.91
N SER A 45 0.62 3.98 1.63
CA SER A 45 0.86 5.40 1.37
C SER A 45 1.91 5.58 0.26
N PRO A 46 1.78 6.59 -0.61
CA PRO A 46 0.70 7.58 -0.68
C PRO A 46 -0.49 7.14 -1.55
N ALA A 47 -0.50 5.90 -2.06
CA ALA A 47 -1.48 5.45 -3.05
C ALA A 47 -2.92 5.48 -2.52
N ASP A 48 -3.11 5.11 -1.25
CA ASP A 48 -4.40 4.93 -0.59
C ASP A 48 -4.76 6.04 0.41
N GLY A 49 -3.88 7.03 0.55
CA GLY A 49 -4.00 8.08 1.54
C GLY A 49 -2.64 8.64 1.94
N ALA A 50 -2.61 9.93 2.26
CA ALA A 50 -1.41 10.59 2.78
C ALA A 50 -1.34 10.56 4.32
N ASP A 51 -2.45 10.30 5.00
CA ASP A 51 -2.58 10.24 6.45
C ASP A 51 -3.05 8.86 6.93
N ALA A 52 -2.95 8.66 8.25
CA ALA A 52 -3.28 7.39 8.89
C ALA A 52 -4.77 7.04 8.77
N GLU A 53 -5.66 8.02 8.83
CA GLU A 53 -7.12 7.79 8.79
C GLU A 53 -7.54 7.26 7.42
N ALA A 54 -7.04 7.87 6.34
CA ALA A 54 -7.27 7.43 4.98
C ALA A 54 -6.75 6.01 4.72
N LEU A 55 -5.54 5.68 5.23
CA LEU A 55 -4.97 4.34 5.11
C LEU A 55 -5.80 3.28 5.83
N VAL A 56 -6.21 3.55 7.08
CA VAL A 56 -7.05 2.62 7.86
C VAL A 56 -8.39 2.41 7.17
N ALA A 57 -9.04 3.50 6.75
CA ALA A 57 -10.31 3.41 6.02
C ALA A 57 -10.19 2.61 4.72
N ALA A 58 -9.10 2.76 3.97
CA ALA A 58 -8.84 1.97 2.78
C ALA A 58 -8.60 0.48 3.08
N ALA A 59 -7.81 0.18 4.11
CA ALA A 59 -7.56 -1.19 4.57
C ALA A 59 -8.87 -1.87 5.02
N ASP A 60 -9.71 -1.17 5.79
CA ASP A 60 -10.98 -1.71 6.29
C ASP A 60 -11.98 -1.97 5.16
N ARG A 61 -12.10 -1.04 4.20
CA ARG A 61 -12.93 -1.27 2.99
C ARG A 61 -12.49 -2.55 2.27
N ARG A 62 -11.18 -2.75 2.10
CA ARG A 62 -10.65 -3.94 1.41
C ARG A 62 -10.80 -5.22 2.23
N ASN A 63 -10.66 -5.14 3.56
CA ASN A 63 -10.95 -6.26 4.45
C ASN A 63 -12.42 -6.66 4.35
N TYR A 64 -13.33 -5.68 4.31
CA TYR A 64 -14.75 -5.92 4.08
C TYR A 64 -15.01 -6.57 2.72
N LEU A 65 -14.34 -6.12 1.65
CA LEU A 65 -14.40 -6.76 0.34
C LEU A 65 -13.91 -8.21 0.36
N ALA A 66 -12.80 -8.50 1.04
CA ALA A 66 -12.31 -9.86 1.23
C ALA A 66 -13.36 -10.75 1.90
N LYS A 67 -14.03 -10.23 2.94
CA LYS A 67 -15.12 -10.95 3.62
C LYS A 67 -16.32 -11.20 2.72
N ARG A 68 -16.66 -10.25 1.84
CA ARG A 68 -17.76 -10.40 0.87
C ARG A 68 -17.46 -11.34 -0.30
N ARG A 69 -16.18 -11.53 -0.64
CA ARG A 69 -15.73 -12.39 -1.76
C ARG A 69 -15.55 -13.87 -1.39
N GLY A 70 -15.91 -14.27 -0.17
CA GLY A 70 -15.78 -15.64 0.31
C GLY A 70 -14.83 -15.83 1.50
N ARG A 71 -14.23 -14.74 2.01
CA ARG A 71 -13.27 -14.76 3.15
C ARG A 71 -11.99 -15.53 2.83
N GLY A 72 -11.11 -15.68 3.83
CA GLY A 72 -9.88 -16.45 3.71
C GLY A 72 -8.90 -15.95 2.66
N GLN A 73 -8.90 -14.64 2.37
CA GLN A 73 -8.09 -14.04 1.30
C GLN A 73 -7.64 -12.62 1.66
N ALA A 74 -6.60 -12.16 0.98
CA ALA A 74 -6.13 -10.78 1.04
C ALA A 74 -6.65 -9.97 -0.16
N VAL A 75 -6.97 -8.70 0.06
CA VAL A 75 -7.36 -7.75 -0.99
C VAL A 75 -6.48 -6.50 -0.86
N GLY A 76 -5.77 -6.17 -1.92
CA GLY A 76 -4.94 -4.97 -2.07
C GLY A 76 -4.96 -4.51 -3.52
N ASP A 77 -4.55 -3.27 -3.76
CA ASP A 77 -4.40 -2.74 -5.11
C ASP A 77 -2.95 -2.85 -5.56
N THR A 78 -2.70 -3.61 -6.62
CA THR A 78 -1.36 -3.76 -7.25
C THR A 78 -1.18 -2.81 -8.44
N SER A 79 -2.24 -2.12 -8.87
CA SER A 79 -2.32 -1.57 -10.23
C SER A 79 -1.83 -0.13 -10.36
N ARG A 80 -1.44 0.54 -9.28
CA ARG A 80 -0.92 1.91 -9.34
C ARG A 80 0.60 1.96 -9.20
N ARG A 81 1.26 1.96 -10.35
CA ARG A 81 2.66 2.42 -10.51
C ARG A 81 2.85 3.73 -9.73
N PRO A 82 3.93 3.90 -8.94
CA PRO A 82 4.18 5.15 -8.24
C PRO A 82 4.25 6.31 -9.26
N PRO A 83 3.74 7.51 -8.93
CA PRO A 83 4.00 8.68 -9.75
C PRO A 83 5.52 8.79 -9.90
N ARG A 84 6.01 8.80 -11.15
CA ARG A 84 7.44 9.08 -11.42
C ARG A 84 7.72 10.42 -10.78
N THR A 85 8.45 10.45 -9.69
CA THR A 85 8.88 11.68 -9.05
C THR A 85 9.67 12.47 -10.08
N GLY A 86 9.17 13.65 -10.41
CA GLY A 86 9.77 14.53 -11.38
C GLY A 86 11.18 14.91 -10.93
N ARG A 87 12.17 14.51 -11.73
CA ARG A 87 13.49 15.11 -11.73
C ARG A 87 13.31 16.61 -12.02
N ARG A 88 13.30 17.46 -11.00
CA ARG A 88 13.60 18.88 -11.13
C ARG A 88 15.01 19.11 -10.60
N GLY A 89 15.98 18.65 -11.38
CA GLY A 89 17.19 19.42 -11.57
C GLY A 89 16.86 20.47 -12.62
N CYS A 90 16.82 21.74 -12.23
CA CYS A 90 17.06 22.84 -13.14
C CYS A 90 17.70 23.95 -12.32
N GLY A 91 19.04 23.92 -12.28
CA GLY A 91 19.79 25.12 -12.03
C GLY A 91 19.52 26.09 -13.17
N SER A 92 19.23 27.34 -12.83
CA SER A 92 19.52 28.48 -13.70
C SER A 92 20.14 29.54 -12.82
N ALA A 93 21.47 29.45 -12.71
CA ALA A 93 22.29 30.62 -12.54
C ALA A 93 22.28 31.37 -13.87
N THR A 94 21.68 32.56 -13.92
CA THR A 94 22.10 33.61 -14.86
C THR A 94 21.99 34.95 -14.14
N ALA A 95 23.16 35.52 -13.93
CA ALA A 95 23.42 36.80 -13.33
C ALA A 95 23.08 37.95 -14.31
N SER A 96 22.71 39.10 -13.72
CA SER A 96 23.05 40.46 -14.17
C SER A 96 22.50 41.02 -15.50
N SER A 97 21.52 41.92 -15.40
CA SER A 97 21.51 43.19 -16.17
C SER A 97 22.56 44.17 -15.58
N PRO A 98 22.94 45.33 -16.17
CA PRO A 98 22.40 46.03 -17.35
C PRO A 98 23.46 46.67 -18.31
N SER A 99 22.97 47.30 -19.39
CA SER A 99 23.36 48.65 -19.90
C SER A 99 23.78 48.79 -21.39
N ARG A 100 23.16 49.81 -21.99
CA ARG A 100 23.66 50.81 -22.98
C ARG A 100 23.67 50.53 -24.50
N ARG A 101 23.23 51.62 -25.18
CA ARG A 101 23.35 52.02 -26.61
C ARG A 101 22.47 51.20 -27.56
N SER A 102 21.87 51.72 -28.62
CA SER A 102 21.95 52.95 -29.46
C SER A 102 20.79 52.76 -30.49
N SER A 103 20.25 53.69 -31.25
CA SER A 103 20.55 55.06 -31.67
C SER A 103 19.28 55.61 -32.32
#